data_AF-A0A6P1Q7V4-F1
#
_entry.id   AF-A0A6P1Q7V4-F1
#
_cell.length_a   1.000
_cell.length_b   1.000
_cell.length_c   1.000
_cell.angle_alpha   90.00
_cell.angle_beta   90.00
_cell.angle_gamma   90.00
#
_symmetry.space_group_name_H-M   'P 1'
#
loop_
_entity.id
_entity.type
_entity.pdbx_description
1 polymer ?
#
loop_
_entity_poly.entity_id
_entity_poly.type
_entity_poly.pdbx_seq_one_letter_code
_entity_poly.pdbx_strand_id
1 'polypeptide(L)'
;MRNVIIESRGACCWLPLSAQDGWRLFPEMRFQWSERCRRQSELNAEKYTRQRRKEACQRETAYQALAGQAEIELAFHTPQTVSSWSARWSGTELRQYDLEDMFWRWSERFPSLEPMERRMMASQPFWSVMVESDALAKESPESVRQLERWMVPNKLMHQEAS
;
A
#
# COMPACT_ATOMS: atom_id res chain seq x y z
N MET A 1 -2.29 49.76 52.47
CA MET A 1 -1.29 49.97 51.40
C MET A 1 -2.03 50.25 50.11
N ARG A 2 -1.94 51.47 49.57
CA ARG A 2 -2.58 51.84 48.30
C ARG A 2 -1.80 51.22 47.13
N ASN A 3 -2.52 50.70 46.15
CA ASN A 3 -1.93 50.12 44.94
C ASN A 3 -1.31 51.23 44.07
N VAL A 4 0.00 51.46 44.24
CA VAL A 4 0.84 52.43 43.51
C VAL A 4 0.71 52.33 41.98
N ILE A 5 0.33 51.16 41.46
CA ILE A 5 0.10 50.91 40.03
C ILE A 5 -1.12 51.69 39.50
N ILE A 6 -2.17 51.80 40.31
CA ILE A 6 -3.41 52.51 39.93
C ILE A 6 -3.22 54.02 40.02
N GLU A 7 -2.52 54.50 41.05
CA GLU A 7 -2.20 55.93 41.23
C GLU A 7 -1.24 56.45 40.15
N SER A 8 -0.29 55.63 39.69
CA SER A 8 0.67 56.03 38.65
C SER A 8 0.13 55.93 37.22
N ARG A 9 -1.12 55.49 37.01
CA ARG A 9 -1.68 55.19 35.66
C ARG A 9 -0.75 54.32 34.80
N GLY A 10 0.02 53.43 35.42
CA GLY A 10 1.00 52.59 34.74
C GLY A 10 2.34 53.24 34.39
N ALA A 11 2.62 54.48 34.85
CA ALA A 11 3.88 55.17 34.60
C ALA A 11 5.09 54.58 35.35
N CYS A 12 4.85 53.74 36.36
CA CYS A 12 5.90 53.08 37.14
C CYS A 12 5.58 51.58 37.27
N CYS A 13 6.05 50.78 36.32
CA CYS A 13 6.02 49.31 36.41
C CYS A 13 7.47 48.82 36.66
N TRP A 14 7.82 48.61 37.92
CA TRP A 14 9.22 48.34 38.31
C TRP A 14 9.68 46.89 38.06
N LEU A 15 8.76 45.98 37.74
CA LEU A 15 9.06 44.64 37.23
C LEU A 15 7.91 44.17 36.32
N PRO A 16 8.17 43.36 35.29
CA PRO A 16 7.10 42.73 34.53
C PRO A 16 6.21 41.95 35.51
N LEU A 17 4.90 42.21 35.46
CA LEU A 17 3.90 41.43 36.20
C LEU A 17 4.20 39.94 35.99
N SER A 18 4.22 39.15 37.07
CA SER A 18 4.45 37.73 36.91
C SER A 18 3.34 37.12 36.05
N ALA A 19 3.65 36.06 35.30
CA ALA A 19 2.65 35.40 34.45
C ALA A 19 1.42 34.94 35.26
N GLN A 20 1.58 34.72 36.58
CA GLN A 20 0.48 34.38 37.48
C GLN A 20 -0.38 35.58 37.91
N ASP A 21 0.20 36.77 38.05
CA ASP A 21 -0.54 37.99 38.40
C ASP A 21 -1.46 38.43 37.25
N GLY A 22 -1.07 38.15 36.00
CA GLY A 22 -1.90 38.39 34.82
C GLY A 22 -3.24 37.64 34.86
N TRP A 23 -3.27 36.39 35.34
CA TRP A 23 -4.51 35.61 35.45
C TRP A 23 -5.45 36.09 36.57
N ARG A 24 -4.90 36.72 37.62
CA ARG A 24 -5.69 37.30 38.72
C ARG A 24 -6.35 38.61 38.31
N LEU A 25 -5.64 39.41 37.52
CA LEU A 25 -6.12 40.70 37.03
C LEU A 25 -7.11 40.56 35.86
N PHE A 26 -6.97 39.50 35.05
CA PHE A 26 -7.83 39.24 33.89
C PHE A 26 -8.20 37.75 33.81
N PRO A 27 -9.22 37.30 34.56
CA PRO A 27 -9.64 35.90 34.61
C PRO A 27 -10.00 35.31 33.25
N GLU A 28 -10.55 36.11 32.33
CA GLU A 28 -10.92 35.69 30.98
C GLU A 28 -9.71 35.25 30.16
N MET A 29 -8.53 35.85 30.41
CA MET A 29 -7.32 35.44 29.71
C MET A 29 -7.01 33.97 30.00
N ARG A 30 -7.27 33.47 31.21
CA ARG A 30 -6.98 32.07 31.58
C ARG A 30 -7.79 31.10 30.73
N PHE A 31 -9.07 31.41 30.55
CA PHE A 31 -9.96 30.65 29.66
C PHE A 31 -9.51 30.73 28.20
N GLN A 32 -9.15 31.92 27.71
CA GLN A 32 -8.66 32.08 26.34
C GLN A 32 -7.36 31.32 26.09
N TRP A 33 -6.46 31.28 27.08
CA TRP A 33 -5.21 30.54 27.00
C TRP A 33 -5.44 29.04 26.99
N SER A 34 -6.29 28.53 27.90
CA SER A 34 -6.66 27.10 27.88
C SER A 34 -7.33 26.70 26.57
N GLU A 35 -8.21 27.55 26.03
CA GLU A 35 -8.84 27.33 24.73
C GLU A 35 -7.84 27.36 23.58
N ARG A 36 -6.85 28.26 23.61
CA ARG A 36 -5.76 28.27 22.62
C ARG A 36 -4.91 27.01 22.71
N CYS A 37 -4.52 26.58 23.90
CA CYS A 37 -3.78 25.33 24.10
C CYS A 37 -4.60 24.12 23.61
N ARG A 38 -5.89 24.06 23.94
CA ARG A 38 -6.80 23.01 23.48
C ARG A 38 -6.89 22.97 21.96
N ARG A 39 -7.17 24.10 21.32
CA ARG A 39 -7.25 24.22 19.86
C ARG A 39 -5.93 23.86 19.18
N GLN A 40 -4.79 24.29 19.74
CA GLN A 40 -3.48 23.92 19.21
C GLN A 40 -3.25 22.41 19.28
N SER A 41 -3.64 21.78 20.40
CA SER A 41 -3.57 20.32 20.55
C SER A 41 -4.47 19.60 19.54
N GLU A 42 -5.69 20.09 19.33
CA GLU A 42 -6.65 19.54 18.35
C GLU A 42 -6.11 19.63 16.92
N LEU A 43 -5.60 20.80 16.52
CA LEU A 43 -5.00 21.01 15.21
C LEU A 43 -3.79 20.09 14.99
N ASN A 44 -2.94 19.93 16.02
CA ASN A 44 -1.79 19.02 15.96
C ASN A 44 -2.26 17.56 15.80
N ALA A 45 -3.23 17.12 16.59
CA ALA A 45 -3.79 15.77 16.50
C ALA A 45 -4.42 15.51 15.12
N GLU A 46 -5.12 16.50 14.58
CA GLU A 46 -5.71 16.43 13.24
C GLU A 46 -4.65 16.34 12.15
N LYS A 47 -3.57 17.14 12.23
CA LYS A 47 -2.43 17.07 11.31
C LYS A 47 -1.85 15.66 11.25
N TYR A 48 -1.53 15.06 12.40
CA TYR A 48 -0.98 13.70 12.46
C TYR A 48 -1.97 12.65 11.96
N THR A 49 -3.26 12.85 12.21
CA THR A 49 -4.31 11.95 11.70
C THR A 49 -4.40 12.01 10.17
N ARG A 50 -4.39 13.22 9.59
CA ARG A 50 -4.37 13.42 8.13
C ARG A 50 -3.11 12.83 7.51
N GLN A 51 -1.95 13.03 8.13
CA GLN A 51 -0.69 12.45 7.68
C GLN A 51 -0.74 10.92 7.65
N ARG A 52 -1.13 10.27 8.74
CA ARG A 52 -1.26 8.80 8.80
C ARG A 52 -2.24 8.25 7.76
N ARG A 53 -3.38 8.92 7.56
CA ARG A 53 -4.35 8.53 6.53
C ARG A 53 -3.74 8.63 5.12
N LYS A 54 -2.99 9.70 4.84
CA LYS A 54 -2.31 9.88 3.56
C LYS A 54 -1.26 8.80 3.33
N GLU A 55 -0.43 8.51 4.33
CA GLU A 55 0.59 7.46 4.26
C GLU A 55 -0.04 6.08 4.03
N ALA A 56 -1.13 5.76 4.75
CA ALA A 56 -1.86 4.51 4.56
C ALA A 56 -2.45 4.40 3.15
N CYS A 57 -3.08 5.47 2.64
CA CYS A 57 -3.63 5.51 1.29
C CYS A 57 -2.53 5.38 0.22
N GLN A 58 -1.38 6.02 0.40
CA GLN A 58 -0.24 5.90 -0.50
C GLN A 58 0.32 4.47 -0.51
N ARG A 59 0.45 3.85 0.67
CA ARG A 59 0.90 2.45 0.78
C ARG A 59 -0.06 1.49 0.08
N GLU A 60 -1.37 1.66 0.29
CA GLU A 60 -2.38 0.86 -0.39
C GLU A 60 -2.34 1.06 -1.91
N THR A 61 -2.24 2.31 -2.37
CA THR A 61 -2.15 2.61 -3.82
C THR A 61 -0.89 2.01 -4.45
N ALA A 62 0.25 2.09 -3.76
CA ALA A 62 1.50 1.46 -4.20
C ALA A 62 1.36 -0.07 -4.28
N TYR A 63 0.70 -0.68 -3.27
CA TYR A 63 0.41 -2.11 -3.26
C TYR A 63 -0.46 -2.51 -4.46
N GLN A 64 -1.57 -1.79 -4.69
CA GLN A 64 -2.48 -2.05 -5.81
C GLN A 64 -1.79 -1.86 -7.16
N ALA A 65 -0.93 -0.85 -7.29
CA ALA A 65 -0.14 -0.65 -8.51
C ALA A 65 0.84 -1.81 -8.75
N LEU A 66 1.52 -2.29 -7.71
CA LEU A 66 2.43 -3.43 -7.79
C LEU A 66 1.69 -4.73 -8.13
N ALA A 67 0.54 -4.95 -7.51
CA ALA A 67 -0.33 -6.10 -7.77
C ALA A 67 -0.84 -6.07 -9.23
N GLY A 68 -1.28 -4.89 -9.70
CA GLY A 68 -1.69 -4.70 -11.08
C GLY A 68 -0.55 -4.94 -12.07
N GLN A 69 0.68 -4.54 -11.75
CA GLN A 69 1.86 -4.85 -12.57
C GLN A 69 2.11 -6.35 -12.66
N ALA A 70 2.02 -7.08 -11.54
CA ALA A 70 2.18 -8.52 -11.52
C ALA A 70 1.10 -9.23 -12.34
N GLU A 71 -0.17 -8.81 -12.22
CA GLU A 71 -1.29 -9.37 -12.98
C GLU A 71 -1.18 -9.07 -14.49
N ILE A 72 -0.75 -7.86 -14.84
CA ILE A 72 -0.48 -7.49 -16.24
C ILE A 72 0.65 -8.34 -16.81
N GLU A 73 1.78 -8.47 -16.10
CA GLU A 73 2.91 -9.30 -16.54
C GLU A 73 2.48 -10.77 -16.70
N LEU A 74 1.70 -11.30 -15.76
CA LEU A 74 1.16 -12.66 -15.82
C LEU A 74 0.37 -12.91 -17.10
N ALA A 75 -0.41 -11.93 -17.57
CA ALA A 75 -1.17 -12.05 -18.80
C ALA A 75 -0.29 -12.30 -20.06
N PHE A 76 1.00 -11.95 -20.00
CA PHE A 76 1.99 -12.18 -21.06
C PHE A 76 2.75 -13.51 -20.94
N HIS A 77 2.47 -14.31 -19.91
CA HIS A 77 3.08 -15.62 -19.74
C HIS A 77 2.21 -16.75 -20.31
N THR A 78 2.88 -17.84 -20.65
CA THR A 78 2.31 -19.17 -20.96
C THR A 78 2.52 -20.12 -19.78
N PRO A 79 1.78 -21.24 -19.68
CA PRO A 79 2.03 -22.32 -18.71
C PRO A 79 3.49 -22.77 -18.61
N GLN A 80 4.24 -22.73 -19.71
CA GLN A 80 5.66 -23.07 -19.76
C GLN A 80 6.60 -22.01 -19.14
N THR A 81 6.15 -20.75 -19.07
CA THR A 81 6.97 -19.61 -18.65
C THR A 81 6.52 -19.01 -17.33
N VAL A 82 5.37 -19.42 -16.78
CA VAL A 82 4.79 -18.87 -15.56
C VAL A 82 5.68 -19.06 -14.32
N SER A 83 6.53 -20.09 -14.31
CA SER A 83 7.53 -20.29 -13.24
C SER A 83 8.53 -19.14 -13.14
N SER A 84 8.83 -18.45 -14.25
CA SER A 84 9.69 -17.25 -14.23
C SER A 84 8.98 -16.04 -13.60
N TRP A 85 7.68 -15.90 -13.85
CA TRP A 85 6.83 -14.89 -13.23
C TRP A 85 6.75 -15.11 -11.71
N SER A 86 6.47 -16.33 -11.25
CA SER A 86 6.36 -16.62 -9.82
C SER A 86 7.70 -16.44 -9.09
N ALA A 87 8.82 -16.84 -9.71
CA ALA A 87 10.15 -16.60 -9.15
C ALA A 87 10.45 -15.10 -8.99
N ARG A 88 10.05 -14.27 -9.97
CA ARG A 88 10.20 -12.81 -9.91
C ARG A 88 9.37 -12.18 -8.79
N TRP A 89 8.11 -12.58 -8.66
CA TRP A 89 7.14 -11.90 -7.79
C TRP A 89 7.10 -12.44 -6.35
N SER A 90 7.52 -13.68 -6.11
CA SER A 90 7.54 -14.31 -4.78
C SER A 90 8.45 -13.62 -3.75
N GLY A 91 9.43 -12.82 -4.20
CA GLY A 91 10.32 -12.03 -3.33
C GLY A 91 9.90 -10.57 -3.12
N THR A 92 8.73 -10.15 -3.61
CA THR A 92 8.27 -8.75 -3.54
C THR A 92 7.39 -8.49 -2.32
N GLU A 93 6.88 -7.26 -2.15
CA GLU A 93 5.95 -6.91 -1.07
C GLU A 93 4.55 -7.53 -1.22
N LEU A 94 4.28 -8.21 -2.34
CA LEU A 94 3.00 -8.86 -2.60
C LEU A 94 2.81 -10.08 -1.70
N ARG A 95 1.60 -10.21 -1.18
CA ARG A 95 1.21 -11.40 -0.40
C ARG A 95 1.15 -12.61 -1.31
N GLN A 96 1.67 -13.74 -0.84
CA GLN A 96 1.64 -15.00 -1.58
C GLN A 96 0.22 -15.41 -1.99
N TYR A 97 -0.78 -15.18 -1.11
CA TYR A 97 -2.19 -15.43 -1.42
C TYR A 97 -2.70 -14.64 -2.63
N ASP A 98 -2.25 -13.39 -2.82
CA ASP A 98 -2.68 -12.56 -3.95
C ASP A 98 -2.05 -13.08 -5.26
N LEU A 99 -0.79 -13.53 -5.21
CA LEU A 99 -0.12 -14.18 -6.34
C LEU A 99 -0.80 -15.51 -6.72
N GLU A 100 -1.16 -16.31 -5.73
CA GLU A 100 -1.91 -17.55 -5.92
C GLU A 100 -3.27 -17.28 -6.59
N ASP A 101 -4.02 -16.28 -6.12
CA ASP A 101 -5.32 -15.96 -6.69
C ASP A 101 -5.20 -15.43 -8.14
N MET A 102 -4.20 -14.58 -8.42
CA MET A 102 -3.88 -14.15 -9.79
C MET A 102 -3.58 -15.35 -10.68
N PHE A 103 -2.74 -16.28 -10.21
CA PHE A 103 -2.38 -17.49 -10.95
C PHE A 103 -3.61 -18.34 -11.27
N TRP A 104 -4.49 -18.61 -10.30
CA TRP A 104 -5.67 -19.44 -10.53
C TRP A 104 -6.66 -18.81 -11.51
N ARG A 105 -6.88 -17.49 -11.42
CA ARG A 105 -7.73 -16.77 -12.39
C ARG A 105 -7.13 -16.77 -13.80
N TRP A 106 -5.81 -16.72 -13.89
CA TRP A 106 -5.09 -16.81 -15.15
C TRP A 106 -5.09 -18.24 -15.73
N SER A 107 -4.94 -19.27 -14.89
CA SER A 107 -4.82 -20.67 -15.32
C SER A 107 -6.09 -21.19 -15.97
N GLU A 108 -7.26 -20.68 -15.57
CA GLU A 108 -8.57 -20.99 -16.19
C GLU A 108 -8.62 -20.75 -17.71
N ARG A 109 -7.70 -19.94 -18.24
CA ARG A 109 -7.62 -19.66 -19.69
C ARG A 109 -6.93 -20.77 -20.48
N PHE A 110 -6.15 -21.63 -19.84
CA PHE A 110 -5.21 -22.53 -20.54
C PHE A 110 -5.68 -23.98 -20.51
N PRO A 111 -5.91 -24.62 -21.67
CA PRO A 111 -6.35 -26.02 -21.73
C PRO A 111 -5.35 -27.00 -21.11
N SER A 112 -4.03 -26.73 -21.15
CA SER A 112 -3.02 -27.60 -20.54
C SER A 112 -3.15 -27.70 -19.02
N LEU A 113 -3.76 -26.69 -18.38
CA LEU A 113 -3.93 -26.60 -16.94
C LEU A 113 -5.32 -27.06 -16.48
N GLU A 114 -6.18 -27.54 -17.38
CA GLU A 114 -7.51 -28.05 -17.04
C GLU A 114 -7.48 -29.17 -15.98
N PRO A 115 -6.53 -30.13 -16.01
CA PRO A 115 -6.42 -31.15 -14.96
C PRO A 115 -6.05 -30.59 -13.58
N MET A 116 -5.60 -29.34 -13.51
CA MET A 116 -5.05 -28.74 -12.31
C MET A 116 -6.13 -28.02 -11.50
N GLU A 117 -6.79 -28.74 -10.61
CA GLU A 117 -7.83 -28.16 -9.75
C GLU A 117 -7.25 -27.40 -8.55
N ARG A 118 -7.70 -26.15 -8.33
CA ARG A 118 -7.35 -25.30 -7.17
C ARG A 118 -7.54 -26.03 -5.83
N ARG A 119 -8.60 -26.84 -5.71
CA ARG A 119 -8.91 -27.58 -4.46
C ARG A 119 -7.88 -28.67 -4.17
N MET A 120 -7.41 -29.39 -5.19
CA MET A 120 -6.41 -30.44 -5.03
C MET A 120 -5.04 -29.86 -4.64
N MET A 121 -4.76 -28.64 -5.08
CA MET A 121 -3.50 -27.94 -4.82
C MET A 121 -3.52 -27.04 -3.59
N ALA A 122 -4.66 -26.94 -2.87
CA ALA A 122 -4.81 -26.00 -1.76
C ALA A 122 -3.88 -26.24 -0.56
N SER A 123 -3.38 -27.48 -0.39
CA SER A 123 -2.42 -27.83 0.66
C SER A 123 -0.96 -27.78 0.19
N GLN A 124 -0.73 -27.56 -1.11
CA GLN A 124 0.60 -27.54 -1.69
C GLN A 124 1.19 -26.13 -1.59
N PRO A 125 2.50 -26.00 -1.35
CA PRO A 125 3.14 -24.69 -1.41
C PRO A 125 3.15 -24.19 -2.85
N PHE A 126 3.09 -22.86 -3.03
CA PHE A 126 2.94 -22.26 -4.34
C PHE A 126 4.03 -22.65 -5.34
N TRP A 127 5.28 -22.83 -4.89
CA TRP A 127 6.36 -23.27 -5.77
C TRP A 127 6.10 -24.68 -6.35
N SER A 128 5.42 -25.58 -5.63
CA SER A 128 5.06 -26.90 -6.13
C SER A 128 3.99 -26.79 -7.21
N VAL A 129 3.02 -25.87 -7.03
CA VAL A 129 2.00 -25.56 -8.05
C VAL A 129 2.65 -25.11 -9.36
N MET A 130 3.76 -24.35 -9.30
CA MET A 130 4.51 -23.94 -10.49
C MET A 130 5.19 -25.12 -11.18
N VAL A 131 5.78 -26.04 -10.41
CA VAL A 131 6.41 -27.26 -10.95
C VAL A 131 5.38 -28.14 -11.67
N GLU A 132 4.20 -28.35 -11.07
CA GLU A 132 3.10 -29.10 -11.69
C GLU A 132 2.60 -28.42 -12.97
N SER A 133 2.46 -27.09 -12.95
CA SER A 133 2.02 -26.35 -14.14
C SER A 133 3.01 -26.48 -15.32
N ASP A 134 4.31 -26.47 -15.03
CA ASP A 134 5.35 -26.67 -16.04
C ASP A 134 5.38 -28.11 -16.57
N ALA A 135 5.13 -29.11 -15.70
CA ALA A 135 5.01 -30.51 -16.10
C ALA A 135 3.81 -30.72 -17.05
N LEU A 136 2.62 -30.25 -16.66
CA LEU A 136 1.41 -30.33 -17.49
C LEU A 136 1.57 -29.62 -18.84
N ALA A 137 2.21 -28.45 -18.84
CA ALA A 137 2.50 -27.71 -20.06
C ALA A 137 3.45 -28.44 -21.01
N LYS A 138 4.40 -29.23 -20.46
CA LYS A 138 5.35 -30.03 -21.24
C LYS A 138 4.72 -31.31 -21.78
N GLU A 139 3.86 -31.96 -21.01
CA GLU A 139 3.12 -33.16 -21.39
C GLU A 139 2.03 -32.88 -22.43
N SER A 140 1.55 -31.64 -22.48
CA SER A 140 0.52 -31.22 -23.44
C SER A 140 0.96 -31.37 -24.91
N PRO A 141 0.05 -31.76 -25.81
CA PRO A 141 0.35 -31.87 -27.25
C PRO A 141 0.85 -30.55 -27.83
N GLU A 142 1.74 -30.63 -28.83
CA GLU A 142 2.31 -29.45 -29.48
C GLU A 142 1.25 -28.49 -30.05
N SER A 143 0.12 -29.02 -30.55
CA SER A 143 -1.00 -28.21 -31.02
C SER A 143 -1.61 -27.35 -29.91
N VAL A 144 -1.72 -27.88 -28.68
CA VAL A 144 -2.20 -27.14 -27.50
C VAL A 144 -1.19 -26.08 -27.12
N ARG A 145 0.10 -26.41 -27.07
CA ARG A 145 1.17 -25.45 -26.72
C ARG A 145 1.22 -24.28 -27.70
N GLN A 146 1.03 -24.55 -28.99
CA GLN A 146 0.92 -23.52 -30.01
C GLN A 146 -0.34 -22.66 -29.84
N LEU A 147 -1.50 -23.28 -29.60
CA LEU A 147 -2.74 -22.55 -29.33
C LEU A 147 -2.57 -21.59 -28.14
N GLU A 148 -2.05 -22.10 -27.02
CA GLU A 148 -1.80 -21.31 -25.81
C GLU A 148 -0.82 -20.17 -26.06
N ARG A 149 0.21 -20.41 -26.88
CA ARG A 149 1.10 -19.33 -27.33
C ARG A 149 0.29 -18.26 -28.05
N TRP A 150 -0.68 -18.58 -28.89
CA TRP A 150 -1.56 -17.61 -29.57
C TRP A 150 -2.55 -16.91 -28.64
N MET A 151 -2.93 -17.51 -27.51
CA MET A 151 -3.85 -16.93 -26.52
C MET A 151 -3.22 -15.82 -25.67
N VAL A 152 -1.89 -15.70 -25.66
CA VAL A 152 -1.17 -14.64 -24.97
C VAL A 152 -1.18 -13.35 -25.81
N PRO A 153 -1.60 -12.19 -25.25
CA PRO A 153 -1.55 -10.92 -25.96
C PRO A 153 -0.09 -10.57 -26.30
N ASN A 154 0.15 -10.06 -27.50
CA ASN A 154 1.46 -9.66 -28.03
C ASN A 154 2.34 -10.81 -28.56
N LYS A 155 2.80 -10.62 -29.80
CA LYS A 155 3.56 -11.59 -30.61
C LYS A 155 4.78 -10.95 -31.26
N LEU A 156 5.26 -9.83 -30.71
CA LEU A 156 6.43 -9.12 -31.21
C LEU A 156 7.65 -10.04 -31.06
N MET A 157 7.86 -10.86 -32.08
CA MET A 157 9.13 -11.53 -32.31
C MET A 157 10.09 -10.39 -32.65
N HIS A 158 11.04 -10.11 -31.76
CA HIS A 158 12.18 -9.28 -32.12
C HIS A 158 12.84 -9.96 -33.33
N GLN A 159 12.56 -9.45 -34.53
CA GLN A 159 13.36 -9.77 -35.69
C GLN A 159 14.69 -9.08 -35.45
N GLU A 160 15.71 -9.85 -35.09
CA GLU A 160 17.09 -9.36 -35.13
C GLU A 160 17.34 -8.90 -36.56
N ALA A 161 17.58 -7.59 -36.72
CA ALA A 161 17.94 -7.02 -38.00
C ALA A 161 19.26 -7.66 -38.44
N SER A 162 19.18 -8.40 -39.56
CA SER A 162 20.30 -9.06 -40.22
C SER A 162 21.30 -8.08 -40.81
#